data_AF-G5JYG7-F1
#
_entry.id   AF-G5JYG7-F1
#
_cell.length_a   1.000
_cell.length_b   1.000
_cell.length_c   1.000
_cell.angle_alpha   90.00
_cell.angle_beta   90.00
_cell.angle_gamma   90.00
#
_symmetry.space_group_name_H-M   'P 1'
#
loop_
_entity.id
_entity.type
_entity.pdbx_description
1 polymer ?
#
loop_
_entity_poly.entity_id
_entity_poly.type
_entity_poly.pdbx_seq_one_letter_code
_entity_poly.pdbx_strand_id
1 'polypeptide(L)'
;MVINPFEEKLADINGGDTYKCVAGTAGTAICGGVVGAGVGGAIGAAATSPVAEGLGLGPLVGAAIGWDIGVIGGGLKGYADYCR
;
A
#
# COMPACT_ATOMS: atom_id res chain seq x y z
N MET A 1 39.85 -7.26 -8.20
CA MET A 1 39.24 -6.00 -8.63
C MET A 1 38.72 -5.32 -7.37
N VAL A 2 39.45 -4.33 -6.85
CA VAL A 2 39.05 -3.59 -5.65
C VAL A 2 38.14 -2.47 -6.14
N ILE A 3 36.84 -2.63 -5.93
CA ILE A 3 35.87 -1.57 -6.21
C ILE A 3 36.07 -0.54 -5.09
N ASN A 4 36.26 0.73 -5.44
CA ASN A 4 36.46 1.76 -4.43
C ASN A 4 35.19 1.87 -3.56
N PRO A 5 35.31 2.08 -2.23
CA PRO A 5 34.14 2.15 -1.33
C PRO A 5 33.15 3.27 -1.69
N PHE A 6 33.59 4.26 -2.49
CA PHE A 6 32.74 5.30 -3.05
C PHE A 6 31.82 4.81 -4.17
N GLU A 7 32.25 3.87 -5.00
CA GLU A 7 31.45 3.36 -6.13
C GLU A 7 30.35 2.40 -5.65
N GLU A 8 30.61 1.65 -4.57
CA GLU A 8 29.63 0.79 -3.90
C GLU A 8 28.51 1.63 -3.25
N LYS A 9 28.88 2.73 -2.56
CA LYS A 9 27.93 3.71 -2.00
C LYS A 9 27.09 4.38 -3.09
N LEU A 10 27.67 4.71 -4.25
CA LEU A 10 26.91 5.29 -5.36
C LEU A 10 25.94 4.28 -5.99
N ALA A 11 26.29 3.00 -6.13
CA ALA A 11 25.38 1.98 -6.63
C ALA A 11 24.17 1.74 -5.70
N ASP A 12 24.40 1.85 -4.40
CA ASP A 12 23.37 1.70 -3.37
C ASP A 12 22.43 2.91 -3.31
N ILE A 13 22.97 4.13 -3.56
CA ILE A 13 22.21 5.38 -3.68
C ILE A 13 21.48 5.48 -5.04
N ASN A 14 22.04 4.93 -6.12
CA ASN A 14 21.55 5.10 -7.48
C ASN A 14 20.58 3.99 -7.96
N GLY A 15 20.28 2.97 -7.16
CA GLY A 15 19.20 2.03 -7.50
C GLY A 15 19.24 0.62 -6.96
N GLY A 16 20.22 0.24 -6.14
CA GLY A 16 20.40 -1.15 -5.70
C GLY A 16 19.26 -1.66 -4.83
N ASP A 17 19.33 -1.40 -3.52
CA ASP A 17 18.44 -2.05 -2.55
C ASP A 17 17.56 -1.05 -1.81
N THR A 18 18.05 0.16 -1.57
CA THR A 18 17.23 1.26 -1.02
C THR A 18 16.10 1.65 -1.97
N TYR A 19 16.37 1.72 -3.28
CA TYR A 19 15.35 2.03 -4.28
C TYR A 19 14.31 0.91 -4.42
N LYS A 20 14.74 -0.37 -4.42
CA LYS A 20 13.82 -1.51 -4.44
C LYS A 20 12.95 -1.56 -3.18
N CYS A 21 13.53 -1.27 -2.02
CA CYS A 21 12.81 -1.13 -0.76
C CYS A 21 11.71 -0.07 -0.85
N VAL A 22 12.06 1.15 -1.27
CA VAL A 22 11.09 2.27 -1.34
C VAL A 22 10.03 2.04 -2.42
N ALA A 23 10.44 1.68 -3.64
CA ALA A 23 9.52 1.46 -4.76
C ALA A 23 8.64 0.21 -4.54
N GLY A 24 9.21 -0.87 -4.00
CA GLY A 24 8.49 -2.08 -3.65
C GLY A 24 7.50 -1.86 -2.51
N THR A 25 7.91 -1.15 -1.46
CA THR A 25 7.02 -0.77 -0.35
C THR A 25 5.86 0.11 -0.83
N ALA A 26 6.15 1.14 -1.61
CA ALA A 26 5.13 2.03 -2.16
C ALA A 26 4.17 1.29 -3.09
N GLY A 27 4.67 0.43 -3.99
CA GLY A 27 3.83 -0.35 -4.90
C GLY A 27 2.90 -1.31 -4.15
N THR A 28 3.42 -2.00 -3.13
CA THR A 28 2.63 -2.94 -2.33
C THR A 28 1.60 -2.21 -1.46
N ALA A 29 1.95 -1.03 -0.95
CA ALA A 29 1.03 -0.15 -0.22
C ALA A 29 -0.12 0.32 -1.12
N ILE A 30 0.15 0.76 -2.35
CA ILE A 30 -0.88 1.19 -3.30
C ILE A 30 -1.78 0.01 -3.68
N CYS A 31 -1.21 -1.16 -4.01
CA CYS A 31 -1.99 -2.36 -4.29
C CYS A 31 -2.87 -2.77 -3.11
N GLY A 32 -2.32 -2.73 -1.89
CA GLY A 32 -3.06 -2.99 -0.67
C GLY A 32 -4.22 -2.01 -0.49
N GLY A 33 -3.98 -0.71 -0.70
CA GLY A 33 -5.01 0.34 -0.65
C GLY A 33 -6.13 0.11 -1.64
N VAL A 34 -5.83 -0.19 -2.91
CA VAL A 34 -6.84 -0.46 -3.94
C VAL A 34 -7.71 -1.65 -3.58
N VAL A 35 -7.10 -2.77 -3.18
CA VAL A 35 -7.82 -3.98 -2.77
C VAL A 35 -8.66 -3.71 -1.52
N GLY A 36 -8.06 -3.04 -0.54
CA GLY A 36 -8.71 -2.67 0.71
C GLY A 36 -9.92 -1.76 0.48
N ALA A 37 -9.81 -0.77 -0.40
CA ALA A 37 -10.93 0.10 -0.77
C ALA A 37 -12.07 -0.65 -1.45
N GLY A 38 -11.76 -1.58 -2.35
CA GLY A 38 -12.76 -2.43 -3.00
C GLY A 38 -13.51 -3.31 -2.00
N VAL A 39 -12.77 -4.00 -1.11
CA VAL A 39 -13.36 -4.86 -0.08
C VAL A 39 -14.14 -4.03 0.95
N GLY A 40 -13.56 -2.94 1.41
CA GLY A 40 -14.17 -2.03 2.38
C GLY A 40 -15.44 -1.39 1.83
N GLY A 41 -15.46 -0.98 0.56
CA GLY A 41 -16.66 -0.47 -0.09
C GLY A 41 -17.76 -1.53 -0.22
N ALA A 42 -17.40 -2.78 -0.53
CA ALA A 42 -18.36 -3.89 -0.58
C ALA A 42 -18.94 -4.22 0.81
N ILE A 43 -18.11 -4.23 1.86
CA ILE A 43 -18.56 -4.41 3.24
C ILE A 43 -19.43 -3.23 3.68
N GLY A 44 -19.03 -2.01 3.35
CA GLY A 44 -19.78 -0.79 3.62
C GLY A 44 -21.16 -0.80 2.96
N ALA A 45 -21.28 -1.34 1.75
CA ALA A 45 -22.55 -1.55 1.06
C ALA A 45 -23.39 -2.69 1.68
N ALA A 46 -22.75 -3.73 2.21
CA ALA A 46 -23.43 -4.89 2.79
C ALA A 46 -23.91 -4.64 4.24
N ALA A 47 -23.22 -3.77 4.98
CA ALA A 47 -23.52 -3.46 6.37
C ALA A 47 -24.63 -2.40 6.53
N THR A 48 -25.03 -1.75 5.45
CA THR A 48 -26.00 -0.66 5.47
C THR A 48 -27.32 -1.07 4.80
N SER A 49 -28.43 -0.62 5.37
CA SER A 49 -29.76 -0.91 4.82
C SER A 49 -30.10 0.10 3.70
N PRO A 50 -30.81 -0.31 2.64
CA PRO A 50 -31.15 0.57 1.51
C PRO A 50 -31.99 1.79 1.92
N VAL A 51 -32.62 1.78 3.10
CA VAL A 51 -33.38 2.91 3.67
C VAL A 51 -32.47 3.92 4.39
N ALA A 52 -31.32 3.49 4.92
CA ALA A 52 -30.36 4.35 5.62
C ALA A 52 -29.34 5.03 4.69
N GLU A 53 -29.15 4.47 3.49
CA GLU A 53 -28.09 4.85 2.54
C GLU A 53 -28.52 5.89 1.50
N GLY A 54 -29.51 6.75 1.76
CA GLY A 54 -30.01 7.73 0.78
C GLY A 54 -28.94 8.63 0.10
N LEU A 55 -27.67 8.56 0.54
CA LEU A 55 -26.49 9.24 -0.01
C LEU A 55 -25.28 8.31 -0.32
N GLY A 56 -25.38 6.98 -0.17
CA GLY A 56 -24.29 6.03 -0.46
C GLY A 56 -23.06 6.14 0.45
N LEU A 57 -23.25 6.61 1.69
CA LEU A 57 -22.14 6.91 2.62
C LEU A 57 -21.46 5.66 3.19
N GLY A 58 -22.16 4.53 3.35
CA GLY A 58 -21.56 3.29 3.83
C GLY A 58 -20.49 2.73 2.89
N PRO A 59 -20.76 2.57 1.57
CA PRO A 59 -19.74 2.20 0.60
C PRO A 59 -18.57 3.19 0.57
N LEU A 60 -18.84 4.49 0.68
CA LEU A 60 -17.79 5.52 0.61
C LEU A 60 -16.87 5.48 1.85
N VAL A 61 -17.46 5.40 3.04
CA VAL A 61 -16.72 5.28 4.31
C VAL A 61 -15.99 3.93 4.37
N GLY A 62 -16.66 2.86 3.96
CA GLY A 62 -16.06 1.54 3.87
C GLY A 62 -14.86 1.52 2.93
N ALA A 63 -14.96 2.16 1.76
CA ALA A 63 -13.85 2.28 0.82
C ALA A 63 -12.70 3.13 1.36
N ALA A 64 -12.98 4.22 2.08
CA ALA A 64 -11.94 5.05 2.69
C ALA A 64 -11.17 4.30 3.79
N ILE A 65 -11.88 3.67 4.73
CA ILE A 65 -11.25 2.88 5.81
C ILE A 65 -10.51 1.69 5.21
N GLY A 66 -11.12 1.03 4.23
CA GLY A 66 -10.51 -0.07 3.51
C GLY A 66 -9.22 0.33 2.81
N TRP A 67 -9.17 1.51 2.18
CA TRP A 67 -7.96 2.08 1.59
C TRP A 67 -6.86 2.23 2.64
N ASP A 68 -7.14 2.89 3.75
CA ASP A 68 -6.13 3.18 4.78
C ASP A 68 -5.53 1.89 5.37
N ILE A 69 -6.39 0.93 5.74
CA ILE A 69 -5.95 -0.38 6.25
C ILE A 69 -5.16 -1.14 5.18
N GLY A 70 -5.62 -1.08 3.93
CA GLY A 70 -4.96 -1.68 2.79
C GLY A 70 -3.57 -1.10 2.54
N VAL A 71 -3.41 0.22 2.59
CA VAL A 71 -2.12 0.91 2.45
C VAL A 71 -1.16 0.53 3.57
N ILE A 72 -1.64 0.50 4.81
CA ILE A 72 -0.83 0.12 5.97
C ILE A 72 -0.36 -1.33 5.85
N GLY A 73 -1.29 -2.27 5.58
CA GLY A 73 -0.97 -3.70 5.45
C GLY A 73 -0.08 -3.99 4.25
N GLY A 74 -0.38 -3.36 3.11
CA GLY A 74 0.42 -3.46 1.89
C GLY A 74 1.83 -2.87 2.07
N GLY A 75 1.95 -1.73 2.75
CA GLY A 75 3.23 -1.12 3.08
C GLY A 75 4.06 -1.97 4.04
N LEU A 76 3.46 -2.52 5.10
CA LEU A 76 4.14 -3.45 6.00
C LEU A 76 4.67 -4.69 5.27
N LYS A 77 3.85 -5.24 4.37
CA LYS A 77 4.23 -6.39 3.55
C LYS A 77 5.37 -6.04 2.59
N GLY A 78 5.26 -4.93 1.87
CA GLY A 78 6.31 -4.46 0.97
C GLY A 78 7.62 -4.18 1.71
N TYR A 79 7.56 -3.63 2.92
CA TYR A 79 8.76 -3.46 3.74
C TYR A 79 9.39 -4.81 4.11
N ALA A 80 8.58 -5.81 4.49
CA ALA A 80 9.08 -7.14 4.80
C ALA A 80 9.69 -7.89 3.59
N ASP A 81 9.15 -7.65 2.40
CA ASP A 81 9.53 -8.34 1.16
C ASP A 81 10.71 -7.67 0.43
N TYR A 82 10.88 -6.34 0.57
CA TYR A 82 11.84 -5.57 -0.24
C TYR A 82 12.89 -4.78 0.56
N CYS A 83 12.73 -4.62 1.88
CA CYS A 83 13.65 -3.83 2.73
C CYS A 83 14.47 -4.69 3.70
N ARG A 84 14.55 -5.99 3.45
CA ARG A 84 15.31 -6.97 4.23
C ARG A 84 16.41 -7.61 3.41
#